data_AF-A0A7S2H912-F1
#
_entry.id   AF-A0A7S2H912-F1
#
_cell.length_a   1.000
_cell.length_b   1.000
_cell.length_c   1.000
_cell.angle_alpha   90.00
_cell.angle_beta   90.00
_cell.angle_gamma   90.00
#
_symmetry.space_group_name_H-M   'P 1'
#
loop_
_entity.id
_entity.type
_entity.pdbx_description
1 polymer ?
#
loop_
_entity_poly.entity_id
_entity_poly.type
_entity_poly.pdbx_seq_one_letter_code
_entity_poly.pdbx_strand_id
1 'polypeptide(L)'
;KCDLPDSNEFTIGIIGDLHIDPRVMDDYYSGREHFVPIFDDAKNLGVNAALVSLGDLGESKSVRPDETQELFAGTTECHDIAAEFLSSFGVPYEVIGGNHDLEGIDEFSTDAENLDTFMRIHDKPTPHFSRVIAE
;
A
#
# COMPACT_ATOMS: atom_id res chain seq x y z
N LYS A 1 -21.33 -13.08 1.77
CA LYS A 1 -21.04 -12.66 3.16
C LYS A 1 -19.84 -13.48 3.59
N CYS A 2 -18.76 -12.85 4.05
CA CYS A 2 -17.59 -13.57 4.53
C CYS A 2 -17.88 -14.20 5.91
N ASP A 3 -17.12 -15.24 6.25
CA ASP A 3 -17.16 -15.81 7.59
C ASP A 3 -16.59 -14.81 8.60
N LEU A 4 -17.15 -14.82 9.80
CA LEU A 4 -16.69 -13.97 10.90
C LEU A 4 -15.54 -14.67 11.62
N PRO A 5 -14.48 -13.96 12.02
CA PRO A 5 -13.39 -14.56 12.76
C PRO A 5 -13.82 -14.92 14.19
N ASP A 6 -13.28 -16.02 14.71
CA ASP A 6 -13.40 -16.40 16.12
C ASP A 6 -12.45 -15.58 17.01
N SER A 7 -12.68 -15.58 18.33
CA SER A 7 -11.92 -14.76 19.28
C SER A 7 -10.45 -15.17 19.44
N ASN A 8 -10.05 -16.33 18.92
CA ASN A 8 -8.68 -16.83 18.90
C ASN A 8 -8.02 -16.74 17.51
N GLU A 9 -8.64 -16.01 16.58
CA GLU A 9 -8.13 -15.79 15.23
C GLU A 9 -7.66 -14.35 15.04
N PHE A 10 -7.12 -14.05 13.86
CA PHE A 10 -6.79 -12.70 13.41
C PHE A 10 -7.12 -12.58 11.92
N THR A 11 -7.33 -11.35 11.46
CA THR A 11 -7.68 -11.06 10.06
C THR A 11 -6.54 -10.36 9.34
N ILE A 12 -6.13 -10.87 8.18
CA ILE A 12 -5.17 -10.21 7.30
C ILE A 12 -5.78 -10.00 5.93
N GLY A 13 -5.84 -8.76 5.46
CA GLY A 13 -6.03 -8.47 4.04
C GLY A 13 -4.69 -8.44 3.34
N ILE A 14 -4.60 -9.05 2.16
CA ILE A 14 -3.40 -9.03 1.32
C ILE A 14 -3.77 -8.44 -0.04
N ILE A 15 -3.03 -7.43 -0.46
CA ILE A 15 -3.11 -6.83 -1.80
C ILE A 15 -1.70 -6.73 -2.38
N GLY A 16 -1.58 -6.60 -3.70
CA GLY A 16 -0.30 -6.49 -4.40
C GLY A 16 -0.52 -6.04 -5.84
N ASP A 17 0.57 -5.76 -6.55
CA ASP A 17 0.53 -5.24 -7.93
C ASP A 17 -0.44 -4.05 -8.03
N LEU A 18 -0.34 -3.13 -7.07
CA LEU A 18 -1.35 -2.09 -6.88
C LEU A 18 -1.41 -1.16 -8.10
N HIS A 19 -0.25 -0.74 -8.61
CA HIS A 19 -0.09 0.12 -9.77
C HIS A 19 -1.04 1.32 -9.76
N ILE A 20 -1.09 2.06 -8.65
CA ILE A 20 -2.00 3.20 -8.47
C ILE A 20 -1.78 4.23 -9.58
N ASP A 21 -2.89 4.59 -10.25
CA ASP A 21 -2.93 5.68 -11.21
C ASP A 21 -3.89 6.75 -10.67
N PRO A 22 -3.38 7.91 -10.22
CA PRO A 22 -4.21 8.96 -9.63
C PRO A 22 -5.23 9.55 -10.62
N ARG A 23 -5.09 9.28 -11.93
CA ARG A 23 -6.07 9.68 -12.95
C ARG A 23 -7.35 8.85 -12.92
N VAL A 24 -7.30 7.63 -12.36
CA VAL A 24 -8.39 6.64 -12.46
C VAL A 24 -8.57 5.87 -11.15
N MET A 25 -9.02 6.54 -10.10
CA MET A 25 -9.09 5.97 -8.74
C MET A 25 -10.32 5.10 -8.42
N ASP A 26 -11.34 5.09 -9.28
CA ASP A 26 -12.65 4.49 -8.98
C ASP A 26 -12.59 2.98 -8.69
N ASP A 27 -11.74 2.24 -9.42
CA ASP A 27 -11.58 0.79 -9.23
C ASP A 27 -10.88 0.46 -7.90
N TYR A 28 -9.93 1.30 -7.48
CA TYR A 28 -9.23 1.17 -6.20
C TYR A 28 -10.19 1.36 -5.03
N TYR A 29 -11.04 2.39 -5.11
CA TYR A 29 -12.06 2.63 -4.09
C TYR A 29 -13.10 1.51 -4.06
N SER A 30 -13.54 1.03 -5.22
CA SER A 30 -14.45 -0.12 -5.32
C SER A 30 -13.84 -1.38 -4.70
N GLY A 31 -12.57 -1.67 -4.99
CA GLY A 31 -11.83 -2.79 -4.39
C GLY A 31 -11.71 -2.66 -2.88
N ARG A 32 -11.38 -1.46 -2.38
CA ARG A 32 -11.32 -1.15 -0.96
C ARG A 32 -12.66 -1.38 -0.25
N GLU A 33 -13.78 -1.01 -0.87
CA GLU A 33 -15.13 -1.20 -0.31
C GLU A 33 -15.47 -2.67 -0.04
N HIS A 34 -14.83 -3.62 -0.75
CA HIS A 34 -14.99 -5.05 -0.46
C HIS A 34 -14.27 -5.50 0.82
N PHE A 35 -13.19 -4.83 1.21
CA PHE A 35 -12.36 -5.19 2.37
C PHE A 35 -12.83 -4.51 3.65
N VAL A 36 -13.25 -3.24 3.57
CA VAL A 36 -13.61 -2.43 4.75
C VAL A 36 -14.62 -3.14 5.66
N PRO A 37 -15.72 -3.74 5.17
CA PRO A 37 -16.67 -4.46 6.02
C PRO A 37 -16.05 -5.65 6.77
N ILE A 38 -15.08 -6.35 6.16
CA ILE A 38 -14.40 -7.49 6.79
C ILE A 38 -13.53 -7.01 7.95
N PHE A 39 -12.82 -5.90 7.76
CA PHE A 39 -12.03 -5.28 8.81
C PHE A 39 -12.91 -4.70 9.93
N ASP A 40 -14.04 -4.12 9.59
CA ASP A 40 -14.99 -3.61 10.58
C ASP A 40 -15.63 -4.74 11.39
N ASP A 41 -15.97 -5.86 10.75
CA ASP A 41 -16.45 -7.07 11.44
C ASP A 41 -15.41 -7.58 12.45
N ALA A 42 -14.13 -7.67 12.07
CA ALA A 42 -13.05 -8.07 12.97
C ALA A 42 -12.89 -7.10 14.16
N LYS A 43 -12.86 -5.78 13.89
CA LYS A 43 -12.78 -4.75 14.96
C LYS A 43 -13.96 -4.83 15.92
N ASN A 44 -15.18 -5.01 15.40
CA ASN A 44 -16.39 -5.09 16.21
C ASN A 44 -16.40 -6.33 17.13
N LEU A 45 -15.70 -7.39 16.75
CA LEU A 45 -15.52 -8.60 17.54
C LEU A 45 -14.29 -8.55 18.46
N GLY A 46 -13.50 -7.47 18.41
CA GLY A 46 -12.25 -7.35 19.15
C GLY A 46 -11.13 -8.24 18.63
N VAL A 47 -11.24 -8.70 17.37
CA VAL A 47 -10.22 -9.49 16.68
C VAL A 47 -9.22 -8.56 15.99
N ASN A 48 -7.92 -8.84 16.15
CA ASN A 48 -6.88 -8.05 15.52
C ASN A 48 -6.96 -8.17 13.99
N ALA A 49 -6.80 -7.05 13.31
CA ALA A 49 -6.81 -6.99 11.85
C ALA A 49 -5.66 -6.13 11.33
N ALA A 50 -5.09 -6.52 10.18
CA ALA A 50 -4.07 -5.76 9.48
C ALA A 50 -4.19 -5.90 7.96
N LEU A 51 -3.62 -4.94 7.23
CA LEU A 51 -3.45 -4.99 5.78
C LEU A 51 -1.97 -5.24 5.45
N VAL A 52 -1.71 -6.02 4.42
CA VAL A 52 -0.37 -6.22 3.84
C VAL A 52 -0.43 -5.92 2.35
N SER A 53 0.38 -4.96 1.91
CA SER A 53 0.65 -4.71 0.49
C SER A 53 1.94 -5.43 0.09
N LEU A 54 1.91 -6.13 -1.05
CA LEU A 54 3.06 -6.79 -1.65
C LEU A 54 3.86 -5.88 -2.59
N GLY A 55 3.54 -4.58 -2.62
CA GLY A 55 4.30 -3.57 -3.36
C GLY A 55 3.77 -3.32 -4.77
N ASP A 56 4.66 -2.80 -5.60
CA ASP A 56 4.38 -2.30 -6.95
C ASP A 56 3.26 -1.26 -6.91
N LEU A 57 3.54 -0.19 -6.18
CA LEU A 57 2.52 0.73 -5.70
C LEU A 57 1.97 1.66 -6.78
N GLY A 58 2.79 2.04 -7.78
CA GLY A 58 2.45 3.04 -8.78
C GLY A 58 2.47 2.54 -10.21
N GLU A 59 1.77 3.26 -11.08
CA GLU A 59 1.81 3.03 -12.54
C GLU A 59 3.22 3.26 -13.11
N SER A 60 3.72 2.30 -13.87
CA SER A 60 5.04 2.32 -14.52
C SER A 60 5.05 3.17 -15.80
N LYS A 61 4.34 4.32 -15.78
CA LYS A 61 4.26 5.32 -16.86
C LYS A 61 4.07 6.71 -16.26
N SER A 62 4.27 7.74 -17.08
CA SER A 62 3.90 9.11 -16.70
C SER A 62 2.39 9.24 -16.49
N VAL A 63 2.03 9.80 -15.34
CA VAL A 63 0.65 10.21 -15.00
C VAL A 63 0.33 11.62 -15.50
N ARG A 64 1.34 12.36 -15.97
CA ARG A 64 1.20 13.69 -16.61
C ARG A 64 1.91 13.70 -17.98
N PRO A 65 1.45 12.89 -18.94
CA PRO A 65 2.18 12.67 -20.19
C PRO A 65 2.34 13.93 -21.06
N ASP A 66 1.46 14.92 -20.89
CA ASP A 66 1.53 16.21 -21.58
C ASP A 66 2.61 17.15 -20.99
N GLU A 67 3.09 16.88 -19.78
CA GLU A 67 4.04 17.70 -19.03
C GLU A 67 5.42 17.02 -18.90
N THR A 68 5.44 15.71 -18.67
CA THR A 68 6.66 14.94 -18.38
C THR A 68 6.56 13.51 -18.92
N GLN A 69 7.71 12.90 -19.21
CA GLN A 69 7.82 11.47 -19.56
C GLN A 69 8.32 10.62 -18.38
N GLU A 70 8.53 11.24 -17.22
CA GLU A 70 9.01 10.58 -16.01
C GLU A 70 8.04 9.47 -15.57
N LEU A 71 8.61 8.37 -15.05
CA LEU A 71 7.80 7.31 -14.46
C LEU A 71 7.15 7.80 -13.17
N PHE A 72 5.89 7.44 -12.95
CA PHE A 72 5.22 7.75 -11.70
C PHE A 72 5.63 6.77 -10.58
N ALA A 73 5.75 5.49 -10.90
CA ALA A 73 6.20 4.46 -9.96
C ALA A 73 7.53 4.83 -9.29
N GLY A 74 7.60 4.60 -7.97
CA GLY A 74 8.79 4.85 -7.17
C GLY A 74 9.13 6.33 -6.93
N THR A 75 8.27 7.27 -7.32
CA THR A 75 8.42 8.70 -6.97
C THR A 75 7.89 9.00 -5.56
N THR A 76 8.31 10.13 -4.97
CA THR A 76 7.73 10.63 -3.71
C THR A 76 6.21 10.76 -3.80
N GLU A 77 5.71 11.33 -4.91
CA GLU A 77 4.28 11.52 -5.14
C GLU A 77 3.51 10.19 -5.16
N CYS A 78 4.07 9.17 -5.81
CA CYS A 78 3.52 7.82 -5.81
C CYS A 78 3.43 7.24 -4.40
N HIS A 79 4.51 7.32 -3.62
CA HIS A 79 4.52 6.80 -2.26
C HIS A 79 3.54 7.52 -1.34
N ASP A 80 3.40 8.84 -1.46
CA ASP A 80 2.44 9.62 -0.65
C ASP A 80 0.98 9.19 -0.96
N ILE A 81 0.64 9.07 -2.25
CA ILE A 81 -0.71 8.64 -2.67
C ILE A 81 -0.98 7.18 -2.25
N ALA A 82 0.00 6.30 -2.41
CA ALA A 82 -0.11 4.91 -1.98
C ALA A 82 -0.28 4.80 -0.46
N ALA A 83 0.48 5.58 0.32
CA ALA A 83 0.37 5.62 1.77
C ALA A 83 -1.01 6.12 2.22
N GLU A 84 -1.56 7.15 1.57
CA GLU A 84 -2.92 7.63 1.82
C GLU A 84 -3.96 6.52 1.53
N PHE A 85 -3.86 5.88 0.37
CA PHE A 85 -4.77 4.80 -0.02
C PHE A 85 -4.71 3.61 0.95
N LEU A 86 -3.52 3.11 1.27
CA LEU A 86 -3.33 1.99 2.19
C LEU A 86 -3.83 2.31 3.61
N SER A 87 -3.58 3.53 4.09
CA SER A 87 -4.08 4.01 5.39
C SER A 87 -5.61 4.09 5.42
N SER A 88 -6.24 4.33 4.28
CA SER A 88 -7.69 4.51 4.19
C SER A 88 -8.52 3.26 4.52
N PHE A 89 -7.91 2.06 4.57
CA PHE A 89 -8.60 0.83 5.01
C PHE A 89 -8.91 0.84 6.52
N GLY A 90 -8.34 1.77 7.29
CA GLY A 90 -8.66 1.99 8.69
C GLY A 90 -8.20 0.86 9.62
N VAL A 91 -7.28 0.02 9.15
CA VAL A 91 -6.51 -0.95 9.95
C VAL A 91 -5.03 -0.67 9.74
N PRO A 92 -4.15 -1.07 10.68
CA PRO A 92 -2.72 -0.93 10.47
C PRO A 92 -2.27 -1.68 9.21
N TYR A 93 -1.49 -1.03 8.34
CA TYR A 93 -0.95 -1.65 7.13
C TYR A 93 0.56 -1.80 7.19
N GLU A 94 1.06 -2.83 6.51
CA GLU A 94 2.48 -3.02 6.20
C GLU A 94 2.64 -3.11 4.68
N VAL A 95 3.77 -2.65 4.16
CA VAL A 95 4.10 -2.75 2.74
C VAL A 95 5.46 -3.40 2.55
N ILE A 96 5.53 -4.32 1.59
CA ILE A 96 6.75 -4.94 1.11
C ILE A 96 7.11 -4.22 -0.19
N GLY A 97 8.36 -3.80 -0.34
CA GLY A 97 8.78 -3.16 -1.59
C GLY A 97 8.75 -4.15 -2.76
N GLY A 98 8.06 -3.77 -3.83
CA GLY A 98 8.10 -4.40 -5.15
C GLY A 98 9.21 -3.81 -6.03
N ASN A 99 9.33 -4.31 -7.26
CA ASN A 99 10.37 -3.80 -8.18
C ASN A 99 10.03 -2.41 -8.71
N HIS A 100 8.75 -2.09 -8.93
CA HIS A 100 8.32 -0.78 -9.43
C HIS A 100 8.47 0.32 -8.37
N ASP A 101 8.56 -0.04 -7.09
CA ASP A 101 8.70 0.90 -5.99
C ASP A 101 10.07 1.59 -5.95
N LEU A 102 11.03 1.16 -6.76
CA LEU A 102 12.36 1.78 -6.90
C LEU A 102 12.59 2.40 -8.30
N GLU A 103 11.52 2.59 -9.09
CA GLU A 103 11.60 3.16 -10.45
C GLU A 103 11.57 4.69 -10.51
N GLY A 104 11.69 5.40 -9.38
CA GLY A 104 11.79 6.86 -9.30
C GLY A 104 13.13 7.41 -9.80
N ILE A 105 13.67 6.84 -10.87
CA ILE A 105 15.00 7.10 -11.44
C ILE A 105 15.18 8.53 -11.96
N ASP A 106 14.07 9.20 -12.27
CA ASP A 106 14.08 10.59 -12.71
C ASP A 106 14.13 11.57 -11.52
N GLU A 107 13.62 11.16 -10.36
CA GLU A 107 13.58 11.97 -9.13
C GLU A 107 14.84 11.76 -8.27
N PHE A 108 15.30 10.52 -8.14
CA PHE A 108 16.39 10.14 -7.23
C PHE A 108 17.68 9.84 -8.00
N SER A 109 18.82 10.25 -7.44
CA SER A 109 20.12 10.00 -8.06
C SER A 109 20.64 8.58 -7.77
N THR A 110 20.09 7.90 -6.76
CA THR A 110 20.46 6.53 -6.36
C THR A 110 19.28 5.73 -5.84
N ASP A 111 19.34 4.40 -5.98
CA ASP A 111 18.37 3.47 -5.38
C ASP A 111 18.28 3.61 -3.85
N ALA A 112 19.36 4.02 -3.19
CA ALA A 112 19.39 4.23 -1.74
C ALA A 112 18.52 5.43 -1.32
N GLU A 113 18.59 6.54 -2.06
CA GLU A 113 17.73 7.71 -1.82
C GLU A 113 16.25 7.41 -2.08
N ASN A 114 15.97 6.60 -3.11
CA ASN A 114 14.62 6.12 -3.39
C ASN A 114 14.12 5.23 -2.24
N LEU A 115 14.90 4.21 -1.86
CA LEU A 115 14.56 3.30 -0.77
C LEU A 115 14.36 4.02 0.58
N ASP A 116 15.19 5.01 0.90
CA ASP A 116 15.03 5.85 2.09
C ASP A 116 13.71 6.63 2.06
N THR A 117 13.29 7.10 0.88
CA THR A 117 12.00 7.77 0.70
C THR A 117 10.83 6.81 0.88
N PHE A 118 10.86 5.64 0.24
CA PHE A 118 9.89 4.56 0.46
C PHE A 118 9.75 4.23 1.95
N MET A 119 10.87 3.99 2.65
CA MET A 119 10.84 3.63 4.07
C MET A 119 10.28 4.76 4.94
N ARG A 120 10.67 6.01 4.68
CA ARG A 120 10.19 7.18 5.43
C ARG A 120 8.69 7.39 5.28
N ILE A 121 8.16 7.32 4.06
CA ILE A 121 6.74 7.60 3.78
C ILE A 121 5.85 6.49 4.36
N HIS A 122 6.30 5.24 4.29
CA HIS A 122 5.56 4.09 4.84
C HIS A 122 5.87 3.77 6.30
N ASP A 123 6.60 4.64 7.01
CA ASP A 123 7.00 4.49 8.42
C ASP A 123 7.69 3.15 8.73
N LYS A 124 8.60 2.73 7.85
CA LYS A 124 9.26 1.42 7.92
C LYS A 124 10.66 1.54 8.53
N PRO A 125 11.02 0.71 9.52
CA PRO A 125 12.39 0.63 10.03
C PRO A 125 13.32 -0.15 9.09
N THR A 126 12.76 -1.05 8.27
CA THR A 126 13.49 -1.85 7.26
C THR A 126 12.57 -2.07 6.05
N PRO A 127 13.09 -2.32 4.84
CA PRO A 127 12.24 -2.49 3.66
C PRO A 127 11.53 -3.85 3.60
N HIS A 128 11.90 -4.80 4.48
CA HIS A 128 11.23 -6.08 4.60
C HIS A 128 9.90 -5.98 5.35
N PHE A 129 9.10 -7.04 5.27
CA PHE A 129 7.93 -7.22 6.12
C PHE A 129 8.33 -7.41 7.59
N SER A 130 7.77 -6.61 8.51
CA SER A 130 7.93 -6.87 9.94
C SER A 130 6.74 -6.35 10.75
N ARG A 131 5.79 -7.25 11.10
CA ARG A 131 4.67 -6.91 11.99
C ARG A 131 4.26 -8.08 12.86
N VAL A 132 3.99 -7.78 14.13
CA VAL A 132 3.27 -8.67 15.06
C VAL A 132 1.79 -8.33 15.01
N ILE A 133 0.94 -9.33 14.76
CA ILE A 133 -0.52 -9.15 14.58
C ILE A 133 -1.29 -9.77 15.75
N ALA A 134 -0.82 -10.90 16.28
CA ALA A 134 -1.36 -11.58 17.45
C ALA A 134 -0.23 -12.37 18.15
N GLU A 135 -0.44 -12.74 19.42
CA GLU A 135 0.46 -13.58 20.25
C GLU A 135 -0.08 -15.01 20.38
#